data_AF-A0A133VIH4-F1
#
_entry.id   AF-A0A133VIH4-F1
#
_cell.length_a   1.000
_cell.length_b   1.000
_cell.length_c   1.000
_cell.angle_alpha   90.00
_cell.angle_beta   90.00
_cell.angle_gamma   90.00
#
_symmetry.space_group_name_H-M   'P 1'
#
loop_
_entity.id
_entity.type
_entity.pdbx_description
1 polymer ?
#
loop_
_entity_poly.entity_id
_entity_poly.type
_entity_poly.pdbx_seq_one_letter_code
_entity_poly.pdbx_strand_id
1 'polypeptide(L)'
;MANLKNRIKNSITRLGKYRELAAKGYLFKLISAIFTDFLRLPFYLIPHKGVKVVEEDWDYLIILDACRFDTFKELNDIEGKLEKRRGLGSFTTEWGNKNFDGYYDDIVYVSGNPRVCDSMIKGFKGSEHFHDVIDVWDEGWDEELETVPPGKVTPAVLEVRKKYPDKRLIIHYMQPHCPFVIRTDLNKFLPLMENPDKSNIIRRKFLKFLASKSSEIRGLWKHTDNPWNAVKKEIIEIEEFREGHLENLRVVLKEVERLVENLDEKTIITSDHGELFGEFWMYGHPDGIRVKPLVEVPWFEVEMSKKVQ
;
A
#
# COMPACT_ATOMS: atom_id res chain seq x y z
N MET A 1 -0.72 22.27 19.95
CA MET A 1 0.69 22.44 20.37
C MET A 1 1.62 21.28 20.01
N ALA A 2 1.16 20.01 20.02
CA ALA A 2 1.99 18.84 19.63
C ALA A 2 2.54 18.91 18.19
N ASN A 3 1.75 19.46 17.26
CA ASN A 3 2.11 19.57 15.84
C ASN A 3 3.29 20.54 15.58
N LEU A 4 3.42 21.62 16.36
CA LEU A 4 4.51 22.60 16.20
C LEU A 4 5.83 22.08 16.79
N LYS A 5 5.78 21.44 17.97
CA LYS A 5 6.97 20.82 18.59
C LYS A 5 7.54 19.69 17.71
N ASN A 6 6.68 18.86 17.12
CA ASN A 6 7.11 17.83 16.16
C ASN A 6 7.70 18.44 14.88
N ARG A 7 7.10 19.51 14.34
CA ARG A 7 7.65 20.23 13.18
C ARG A 7 9.05 20.80 13.47
N ILE A 8 9.24 21.45 14.62
CA ILE A 8 10.55 22.01 15.03
C ILE A 8 11.59 20.91 15.23
N LYS A 9 11.24 19.82 15.91
CA LYS A 9 12.13 18.67 16.11
C LYS A 9 12.55 18.05 14.77
N ASN A 10 11.61 17.88 13.85
CA ASN A 10 11.90 17.36 12.50
C ASN A 10 12.81 18.30 11.70
N SER A 11 12.63 19.63 11.79
CA SER A 11 13.50 20.60 11.14
C SER A 11 14.95 20.58 11.65
N ILE A 12 15.14 20.44 12.97
CA ILE A 12 16.49 20.33 13.57
C ILE A 12 17.19 19.05 13.10
N THR A 13 16.48 17.92 13.08
CA THR A 13 17.02 16.64 12.59
C THR A 13 17.39 16.71 11.10
N ARG A 14 16.58 17.38 10.27
CA ARG A 14 16.85 17.58 8.82
C ARG A 14 18.12 18.40 8.60
N LEU A 15 18.28 19.51 9.32
CA LEU A 15 19.48 20.36 9.23
C LEU A 15 20.75 19.61 9.66
N GLY A 16 20.66 18.75 10.69
CA GLY A 16 21.76 17.87 11.08
C GLY A 16 22.18 16.91 9.96
N LYS A 17 21.21 16.27 9.31
CA LYS A 17 21.45 15.37 8.17
C LYS A 17 22.09 16.10 6.98
N TYR A 18 21.64 17.31 6.67
CA TYR A 18 22.24 18.11 5.58
C TYR A 18 23.70 18.46 5.86
N ARG A 19 24.00 18.89 7.08
CA ARG A 19 25.37 19.19 7.51
C ARG A 19 26.27 17.96 7.41
N GLU A 20 25.77 16.79 7.81
CA GLU A 20 26.51 15.53 7.71
C GLU A 20 26.81 15.15 6.25
N LEU A 21 25.80 15.21 5.36
CA LEU A 21 25.96 14.90 3.94
C LEU A 21 26.92 15.87 3.25
N ALA A 22 26.82 17.17 3.58
CA ALA A 22 27.73 18.20 3.10
C ALA A 22 29.17 17.94 3.56
N ALA A 23 29.36 17.62 4.85
CA ALA A 23 30.67 17.32 5.42
C ALA A 23 31.34 16.08 4.79
N LYS A 24 30.55 15.09 4.35
CA LYS A 24 31.03 13.89 3.65
C LYS A 24 31.22 14.08 2.15
N GLY A 25 30.96 15.28 1.60
CA GLY A 25 31.07 15.56 0.16
C GLY A 25 30.00 14.87 -0.70
N TYR A 26 28.91 14.36 -0.10
CA TYR A 26 27.86 13.64 -0.82
C TYR A 26 26.83 14.60 -1.45
N LEU A 27 27.29 15.41 -2.41
CA LEU A 27 26.50 16.48 -3.04
C LEU A 27 25.17 15.99 -3.60
N PHE A 28 25.15 14.88 -4.34
CA PHE A 28 23.91 14.32 -4.89
C PHE A 28 22.91 13.90 -3.81
N LYS A 29 23.38 13.21 -2.75
CA LYS A 29 22.53 12.79 -1.62
C LYS A 29 21.96 13.99 -0.88
N LEU A 30 22.75 15.07 -0.75
CA LEU A 30 22.30 16.32 -0.15
C LEU A 30 21.19 16.98 -0.97
N ILE A 31 21.38 17.11 -2.29
CA ILE A 31 20.39 17.70 -3.20
C ILE A 31 19.09 16.88 -3.18
N SER A 32 19.18 15.55 -3.30
CA SER A 32 18.02 14.66 -3.23
C SER A 32 17.27 14.79 -1.90
N ALA A 33 17.99 14.91 -0.77
CA ALA A 33 17.37 15.08 0.55
C ALA A 33 16.65 16.43 0.69
N ILE A 34 17.26 17.53 0.21
CA ILE A 34 16.64 18.85 0.21
C ILE A 34 15.39 18.87 -0.68
N PHE A 35 15.49 18.28 -1.87
CA PHE A 35 14.37 18.21 -2.81
C PHE A 35 13.21 17.37 -2.27
N THR A 36 13.50 16.21 -1.66
CA THR A 36 12.50 15.37 -0.97
C THR A 36 11.74 16.19 0.09
N ASP A 37 12.46 16.98 0.88
CA ASP A 37 11.84 17.79 1.92
C ASP A 37 11.05 18.98 1.37
N PHE A 38 11.50 19.55 0.26
CA PHE A 38 10.74 20.55 -0.50
C PHE A 38 9.41 19.96 -0.99
N LEU A 39 9.42 18.75 -1.55
CA LEU A 39 8.19 18.07 -1.99
C LEU A 39 7.25 17.71 -0.83
N ARG A 40 7.76 17.61 0.41
CA ARG A 40 6.94 17.46 1.62
C ARG A 40 6.37 18.78 2.15
N LEU A 41 6.83 19.94 1.72
CA LEU A 41 6.31 21.22 2.22
C LEU A 41 4.80 21.38 1.98
N PRO A 42 4.25 21.10 0.78
CA PRO A 42 2.81 21.12 0.54
C PRO A 42 2.02 20.28 1.54
N PHE A 43 2.56 19.13 1.97
CA PHE A 43 1.89 18.25 2.93
C PHE A 43 1.59 18.95 4.26
N TYR A 44 2.51 19.81 4.73
CA TYR A 44 2.37 20.51 6.00
C TYR A 44 1.65 21.86 5.89
N LEU A 45 1.61 22.45 4.70
CA LEU A 45 1.22 23.84 4.50
C LEU A 45 -0.11 23.99 3.75
N ILE A 46 -0.48 22.99 2.94
CA ILE A 46 -1.63 23.09 2.02
C ILE A 46 -2.65 22.01 2.40
N PRO A 47 -3.90 22.40 2.72
CA PRO A 47 -4.99 21.45 2.88
C PRO A 47 -5.11 20.55 1.65
N HIS A 48 -5.12 19.24 1.87
CA HIS A 48 -5.21 18.28 0.78
C HIS A 48 -6.65 18.03 0.41
N LYS A 49 -7.07 18.59 -0.71
CA LYS A 49 -8.37 18.29 -1.31
C LYS A 49 -8.26 17.03 -2.15
N GLY A 50 -9.11 16.05 -1.85
CA GLY A 50 -9.24 14.79 -2.56
C GLY A 50 -10.62 14.21 -2.27
N VAL A 51 -10.94 13.10 -2.94
CA VAL A 51 -12.21 12.38 -2.81
C VAL A 51 -12.19 11.61 -1.50
N LYS A 52 -13.24 11.81 -0.69
CA LYS A 52 -13.43 11.07 0.56
C LYS A 52 -14.35 9.89 0.28
N VAL A 53 -13.80 8.68 0.24
CA VAL A 53 -14.51 7.51 -0.31
C VAL A 53 -15.80 7.20 0.44
N VAL A 54 -15.89 7.47 1.75
CA VAL A 54 -17.11 7.25 2.53
C VAL A 54 -18.28 8.16 2.15
N GLU A 55 -18.00 9.29 1.49
CA GLU A 55 -19.01 10.25 1.02
C GLU A 55 -19.51 9.91 -0.40
N GLU A 56 -18.88 8.93 -1.06
CA GLU A 56 -19.24 8.48 -2.40
C GLU A 56 -20.25 7.32 -2.33
N ASP A 57 -21.01 7.19 -3.41
CA ASP A 57 -22.06 6.18 -3.54
C ASP A 57 -21.51 4.89 -4.16
N TRP A 58 -21.46 3.82 -3.37
CA TRP A 58 -20.98 2.48 -3.71
C TRP A 58 -21.49 1.46 -2.68
N ASP A 59 -21.68 0.22 -3.11
CA ASP A 59 -21.97 -0.94 -2.24
C ASP A 59 -20.68 -1.74 -1.97
N TYR A 60 -19.82 -1.88 -2.98
CA TYR A 60 -18.50 -2.49 -2.87
C TYR A 60 -17.40 -1.54 -3.35
N LEU A 61 -16.41 -1.30 -2.49
CA LEU A 61 -15.22 -0.50 -2.79
C LEU A 61 -14.00 -1.41 -2.83
N ILE A 62 -13.55 -1.75 -4.03
CA ILE A 62 -12.36 -2.57 -4.26
C ILE A 62 -11.14 -1.65 -4.31
N ILE A 63 -10.16 -1.90 -3.43
CA ILE A 63 -8.90 -1.18 -3.34
C ILE A 63 -7.78 -2.08 -3.86
N LEU A 64 -7.02 -1.56 -4.82
CA LEU A 64 -5.77 -2.16 -5.33
C LEU A 64 -4.57 -1.40 -4.75
N ASP A 65 -3.83 -1.97 -3.80
CA ASP A 65 -2.74 -1.26 -3.08
C ASP A 65 -1.67 -0.71 -4.04
N ALA A 66 -1.35 0.58 -3.89
CA ALA A 66 -0.36 1.31 -4.69
C ALA A 66 -0.64 1.33 -6.22
N CYS A 67 -1.88 1.10 -6.65
CA CYS A 67 -2.23 1.10 -8.06
C CYS A 67 -2.25 2.52 -8.66
N ARG A 68 -1.44 2.74 -9.70
CA ARG A 68 -1.43 4.02 -10.43
C ARG A 68 -2.56 4.09 -11.44
N PHE A 69 -3.06 5.31 -11.67
CA PHE A 69 -4.08 5.57 -12.70
C PHE A 69 -3.64 5.13 -14.11
N ASP A 70 -2.40 5.43 -14.50
CA ASP A 70 -1.91 5.16 -15.85
C ASP A 70 -1.75 3.66 -16.11
N THR A 71 -1.20 2.92 -15.15
CA THR A 71 -1.06 1.46 -15.24
C THR A 71 -2.42 0.76 -15.19
N PHE A 72 -3.35 1.21 -14.34
CA PHE A 72 -4.72 0.70 -14.33
C PHE A 72 -5.40 0.91 -15.68
N LYS A 73 -5.32 2.12 -16.23
CA LYS A 73 -5.91 2.46 -17.53
C LYS A 73 -5.35 1.59 -18.66
N GLU A 74 -4.06 1.28 -18.62
CA GLU A 74 -3.40 0.48 -19.64
C GLU A 74 -3.81 -1.00 -19.57
N LEU A 75 -4.01 -1.54 -18.36
CA LEU A 75 -4.11 -2.98 -18.15
C LEU A 75 -5.53 -3.48 -17.86
N ASN A 76 -6.44 -2.62 -17.43
CA ASN A 76 -7.81 -3.00 -17.09
C ASN A 76 -8.64 -3.29 -18.35
N ASP A 77 -9.17 -4.50 -18.42
CA ASP A 77 -10.09 -5.01 -19.44
C ASP A 77 -11.53 -5.20 -18.94
N ILE A 78 -11.78 -5.04 -17.64
CA ILE A 78 -13.13 -5.05 -17.04
C ILE A 78 -13.99 -3.94 -17.67
N GLU A 79 -15.26 -4.24 -17.99
CA GLU A 79 -16.22 -3.29 -18.54
C GLU A 79 -16.69 -2.27 -17.49
N GLY A 80 -16.77 -1.00 -17.88
CA GLY A 80 -17.11 0.08 -16.96
C GLY A 80 -16.58 1.46 -17.36
N LYS A 81 -16.71 2.41 -16.44
CA LYS A 81 -16.37 3.82 -16.67
C LYS A 81 -15.18 4.24 -15.81
N LEU A 82 -14.06 4.55 -16.46
CA LEU A 82 -12.85 5.04 -15.81
C LEU A 82 -12.83 6.56 -15.67
N GLU A 83 -12.67 7.03 -14.43
CA GLU A 83 -12.35 8.41 -14.10
C GLU A 83 -11.01 8.51 -13.39
N LYS A 84 -10.34 9.66 -13.56
CA LYS A 84 -9.17 10.01 -12.77
C LYS A 84 -9.61 10.84 -11.58
N ARG A 85 -9.33 10.36 -10.37
CA ARG A 85 -9.65 11.10 -9.14
C ARG A 85 -8.42 11.34 -8.28
N ARG A 86 -8.49 12.36 -7.44
CA ARG A 86 -7.41 12.68 -6.49
C ARG A 86 -7.70 12.03 -5.14
N GLY A 87 -6.95 10.99 -4.77
CA GLY A 87 -7.05 10.31 -3.49
C GLY A 87 -6.56 11.18 -2.32
N LEU A 88 -6.95 10.82 -1.09
CA LEU A 88 -6.62 11.60 0.11
C LEU A 88 -5.25 11.27 0.72
N GLY A 89 -4.66 10.12 0.40
CA GLY A 89 -3.38 9.67 0.94
C GLY A 89 -2.31 9.49 -0.13
N SER A 90 -1.06 9.50 0.31
CA SER A 90 0.11 9.08 -0.48
C SER A 90 0.69 7.73 -0.03
N PHE A 91 0.08 7.12 1.00
CA PHE A 91 0.37 5.80 1.54
C PHE A 91 -0.86 5.33 2.35
N THR A 92 -1.05 4.02 2.51
CA THR A 92 -2.27 3.40 3.07
C THR A 92 -2.75 4.01 4.38
N THR A 93 -1.86 4.22 5.35
CA THR A 93 -2.25 4.74 6.67
C THR A 93 -2.69 6.20 6.62
N GLU A 94 -2.12 7.03 5.75
CA GLU A 94 -2.63 8.39 5.51
C GLU A 94 -3.99 8.34 4.83
N TRP A 95 -4.17 7.45 3.85
CA TRP A 95 -5.44 7.26 3.16
C TRP A 95 -6.55 6.85 4.14
N GLY A 96 -6.29 5.85 4.99
CA GLY A 96 -7.25 5.38 6.00
C GLY A 96 -7.66 6.49 6.97
N ASN A 97 -6.69 7.13 7.62
CA ASN A 97 -6.95 8.20 8.60
C ASN A 97 -7.73 9.41 8.05
N LYS A 98 -7.67 9.65 6.74
CA LYS A 98 -8.37 10.78 6.11
C LYS A 98 -9.72 10.42 5.53
N ASN A 99 -9.91 9.17 5.13
CA ASN A 99 -11.19 8.69 4.64
C ASN A 99 -12.14 8.33 5.79
N PHE A 100 -11.61 7.79 6.88
CA PHE A 100 -12.39 7.26 8.00
C PHE A 100 -12.09 8.07 9.27
N ASP A 101 -12.83 9.14 9.48
CA ASP A 101 -12.71 10.04 10.65
C ASP A 101 -13.81 9.83 11.70
N GLY A 102 -14.66 8.82 11.50
CA GLY A 102 -15.69 8.37 12.42
C GLY A 102 -15.82 6.85 12.45
N TYR A 103 -16.92 6.38 13.04
CA TYR A 103 -17.34 4.98 13.04
C TYR A 103 -18.48 4.78 12.04
N TYR A 104 -18.37 3.74 11.23
CA TYR A 104 -19.28 3.40 10.12
C TYR A 104 -19.84 2.01 10.35
N ASP A 105 -21.02 1.94 10.97
CA ASP A 105 -21.69 0.67 11.28
C ASP A 105 -22.20 -0.06 10.02
N ASP A 106 -22.29 0.63 8.90
CA ASP A 106 -22.73 0.08 7.62
C ASP A 106 -21.59 -0.52 6.79
N ILE A 107 -20.34 -0.45 7.25
CA ILE A 107 -19.15 -0.89 6.52
C ILE A 107 -18.47 -2.07 7.19
N VAL A 108 -18.18 -3.11 6.42
CA VAL A 108 -17.25 -4.19 6.78
C VAL A 108 -16.00 -4.10 5.90
N TYR A 109 -14.82 -4.21 6.52
CA TYR A 109 -13.54 -4.11 5.82
C TYR A 109 -12.89 -5.49 5.67
N VAL A 110 -12.68 -5.96 4.45
CA VAL A 110 -11.99 -7.22 4.13
C VAL A 110 -10.59 -6.90 3.60
N SER A 111 -9.55 -7.25 4.35
CA SER A 111 -8.19 -6.77 4.07
C SER A 111 -7.17 -7.88 3.89
N GLY A 112 -6.57 -7.95 2.70
CA GLY A 112 -5.29 -8.64 2.48
C GLY A 112 -4.07 -7.83 2.91
N ASN A 113 -4.28 -6.61 3.44
CA ASN A 113 -3.22 -5.69 3.84
C ASN A 113 -3.15 -5.50 5.36
N PRO A 114 -2.04 -5.87 6.02
CA PRO A 114 -1.92 -5.73 7.47
C PRO A 114 -1.92 -4.27 7.95
N ARG A 115 -1.72 -3.28 7.07
CA ARG A 115 -1.80 -1.85 7.45
C ARG A 115 -3.21 -1.41 7.85
N VAL A 116 -4.23 -2.16 7.44
CA VAL A 116 -5.63 -1.97 7.86
C VAL A 116 -6.06 -3.26 8.55
N CYS A 117 -5.88 -3.30 9.87
CA CYS A 117 -6.22 -4.47 10.70
C CYS A 117 -6.82 -4.05 12.04
N ASP A 118 -7.27 -5.04 12.84
CA ASP A 118 -7.76 -4.80 14.21
C ASP A 118 -6.62 -4.53 15.24
N SER A 119 -5.39 -4.37 14.77
CA SER A 119 -4.27 -3.90 15.59
C SER A 119 -3.87 -2.48 15.21
N MET A 120 -3.43 -1.69 16.21
CA MET A 120 -2.94 -0.33 15.98
C MET A 120 -1.62 -0.38 15.17
N ILE A 121 -1.71 -0.20 13.85
CA ILE A 121 -0.54 -0.18 12.97
C ILE A 121 -0.36 1.21 12.37
N LYS A 122 0.74 1.86 12.76
CA LYS A 122 1.07 3.26 12.39
C LYS A 122 -0.04 4.28 12.69
N GLY A 123 -0.89 4.01 13.68
CA GLY A 123 -1.92 4.96 14.14
C GLY A 123 -3.28 4.79 13.46
N PHE A 124 -3.55 3.63 12.86
CA PHE A 124 -4.88 3.27 12.37
C PHE A 124 -5.26 1.90 12.93
N LYS A 125 -6.47 1.78 13.47
CA LYS A 125 -7.04 0.52 14.00
C LYS A 125 -8.44 0.35 13.42
N GLY A 126 -8.64 -0.68 12.60
CA GLY A 126 -9.86 -0.85 11.82
C GLY A 126 -11.13 -0.96 12.68
N SER A 127 -11.08 -1.65 13.83
CA SER A 127 -12.25 -1.78 14.72
C SER A 127 -12.71 -0.49 15.38
N GLU A 128 -11.90 0.58 15.35
CA GLU A 128 -12.32 1.90 15.80
C GLU A 128 -13.18 2.62 14.75
N HIS A 129 -13.26 2.08 13.53
CA HIS A 129 -13.88 2.72 12.37
C HIS A 129 -14.99 1.90 11.71
N PHE A 130 -14.96 0.57 11.77
CA PHE A 130 -15.85 -0.29 10.97
C PHE A 130 -16.67 -1.24 11.84
N HIS A 131 -17.80 -1.69 11.31
CA HIS A 131 -18.65 -2.70 11.95
C HIS A 131 -17.89 -4.00 12.22
N ASP A 132 -17.11 -4.45 11.24
CA ASP A 132 -16.24 -5.62 11.35
C ASP A 132 -15.00 -5.44 10.45
N VAL A 133 -13.91 -6.12 10.81
CA VAL A 133 -12.66 -6.15 10.05
C VAL A 133 -12.23 -7.60 9.88
N ILE A 134 -12.13 -8.04 8.62
CA ILE A 134 -11.76 -9.39 8.24
C ILE A 134 -10.31 -9.37 7.79
N ASP A 135 -9.44 -9.80 8.71
CA ASP A 135 -7.99 -9.85 8.54
C ASP A 135 -7.55 -11.04 7.68
N VAL A 136 -7.84 -10.99 6.36
CA VAL A 136 -7.41 -12.02 5.39
C VAL A 136 -5.88 -12.15 5.37
N TRP A 137 -5.14 -11.11 5.76
CA TRP A 137 -3.69 -11.17 5.89
C TRP A 137 -3.17 -12.12 6.98
N ASP A 138 -4.00 -12.47 7.95
CA ASP A 138 -3.61 -13.41 8.99
C ASP A 138 -3.81 -14.86 8.50
N GLU A 139 -5.03 -15.21 8.11
CA GLU A 139 -5.38 -16.59 7.70
C GLU A 139 -4.98 -16.92 6.24
N GLY A 140 -4.93 -15.92 5.38
CA GLY A 140 -4.65 -16.05 3.95
C GLY A 140 -3.18 -15.88 3.57
N TRP A 141 -2.28 -15.76 4.54
CA TRP A 141 -0.84 -15.56 4.31
C TRP A 141 -0.20 -16.74 3.60
N ASP A 142 0.54 -16.45 2.52
CA ASP A 142 1.38 -17.43 1.82
C ASP A 142 2.85 -17.22 2.22
N GLU A 143 3.43 -18.22 2.89
CA GLU A 143 4.81 -18.14 3.40
C GLU A 143 5.88 -18.16 2.30
N GLU A 144 5.57 -18.70 1.11
CA GLU A 144 6.51 -18.73 -0.02
C GLU A 144 6.48 -17.40 -0.79
N LEU A 145 5.30 -16.81 -0.93
CA LEU A 145 5.14 -15.51 -1.57
C LEU A 145 5.44 -14.34 -0.62
N GLU A 146 5.49 -14.59 0.69
CA GLU A 146 5.60 -13.59 1.77
C GLU A 146 4.50 -12.52 1.70
N THR A 147 3.33 -12.87 1.16
CA THR A 147 2.18 -11.97 1.00
C THR A 147 0.88 -12.77 0.94
N VAL A 148 -0.25 -12.09 0.99
CA VAL A 148 -1.55 -12.65 0.64
C VAL A 148 -1.72 -12.61 -0.87
N PRO A 149 -1.90 -13.75 -1.55
CA PRO A 149 -2.22 -13.74 -2.97
C PRO A 149 -3.69 -13.32 -3.20
N PRO A 150 -4.03 -12.70 -4.35
CA PRO A 150 -5.40 -12.23 -4.63
C PRO A 150 -6.48 -13.31 -4.45
N GLY A 151 -6.19 -14.56 -4.82
CA GLY A 151 -7.11 -15.69 -4.72
C GLY A 151 -7.49 -16.11 -3.29
N LYS A 152 -6.91 -15.48 -2.26
CA LYS A 152 -7.35 -15.64 -0.86
C LYS A 152 -8.36 -14.59 -0.42
N VAL A 153 -8.37 -13.42 -1.07
CA VAL A 153 -9.27 -12.31 -0.74
C VAL A 153 -10.66 -12.57 -1.29
N THR A 154 -10.79 -12.95 -2.58
CA THR A 154 -12.11 -13.15 -3.22
C THR A 154 -12.99 -14.17 -2.48
N PRO A 155 -12.51 -15.38 -2.12
CA PRO A 155 -13.35 -16.32 -1.37
C PRO A 155 -13.78 -15.77 -0.01
N ALA A 156 -12.90 -15.04 0.68
CA ALA A 156 -13.23 -14.40 1.95
C ALA A 156 -14.36 -13.37 1.77
N VAL A 157 -14.30 -12.54 0.72
CA VAL A 157 -15.37 -11.58 0.39
C VAL A 157 -16.71 -12.28 0.17
N LEU A 158 -16.73 -13.38 -0.59
CA LEU A 158 -17.95 -14.12 -0.87
C LEU A 158 -18.59 -14.73 0.39
N GLU A 159 -17.79 -15.18 1.37
CA GLU A 159 -18.30 -15.63 2.66
C GLU A 159 -18.79 -14.46 3.53
N VAL A 160 -18.06 -13.35 3.54
CA VAL A 160 -18.41 -12.12 4.28
C VAL A 160 -19.74 -11.56 3.80
N ARG A 161 -20.00 -11.58 2.49
CA ARG A 161 -21.29 -11.16 1.92
C ARG A 161 -22.46 -12.00 2.41
N LYS A 162 -22.28 -13.31 2.60
CA LYS A 162 -23.33 -14.17 3.18
C LYS A 162 -23.61 -13.81 4.65
N LYS A 163 -22.56 -13.45 5.39
CA LYS A 163 -22.64 -13.06 6.81
C LYS A 163 -23.24 -11.65 6.99
N TYR A 164 -22.96 -10.74 6.07
CA TYR A 164 -23.33 -9.33 6.12
C TYR A 164 -24.01 -8.85 4.82
N PRO A 165 -25.20 -9.34 4.48
CA PRO A 165 -25.86 -9.06 3.19
C PRO A 165 -26.29 -7.59 3.02
N ASP A 166 -26.53 -6.86 4.13
CA ASP A 166 -27.01 -5.48 4.13
C ASP A 166 -25.90 -4.45 4.40
N LYS A 167 -24.62 -4.87 4.38
CA LYS A 167 -23.46 -4.00 4.68
C LYS A 167 -22.67 -3.72 3.41
N ARG A 168 -22.16 -2.49 3.30
CA ARG A 168 -21.17 -2.14 2.29
C ARG A 168 -19.84 -2.79 2.61
N LEU A 169 -19.11 -3.24 1.59
CA LEU A 169 -17.79 -3.85 1.79
C LEU A 169 -16.68 -2.99 1.21
N ILE A 170 -15.62 -2.79 1.98
CA ILE A 170 -14.33 -2.35 1.46
C ILE A 170 -13.45 -3.58 1.32
N ILE A 171 -12.88 -3.78 0.14
CA ILE A 171 -12.18 -5.00 -0.24
C ILE A 171 -10.77 -4.61 -0.67
N HIS A 172 -9.76 -4.91 0.15
CA HIS A 172 -8.41 -4.42 -0.06
C HIS A 172 -7.45 -5.55 -0.47
N TYR A 173 -7.09 -5.57 -1.74
CA TYR A 173 -6.06 -6.43 -2.28
C TYR A 173 -4.67 -5.81 -2.07
N MET A 174 -3.71 -6.63 -1.61
CA MET A 174 -2.31 -6.20 -1.48
C MET A 174 -1.66 -5.90 -2.85
N GLN A 175 -2.19 -6.45 -3.94
CA GLN A 175 -1.64 -6.23 -5.27
C GLN A 175 -2.32 -5.02 -5.92
N PRO A 176 -1.60 -4.20 -6.71
CA PRO A 176 -0.30 -4.50 -7.33
C PRO A 176 0.97 -4.23 -6.51
N HIS A 177 0.86 -3.72 -5.28
CA HIS A 177 2.01 -3.51 -4.39
C HIS A 177 2.82 -4.81 -4.18
N CYS A 178 4.12 -4.66 -3.90
CA CYS A 178 5.02 -5.77 -3.59
C CYS A 178 4.79 -6.26 -2.14
N PRO A 179 4.96 -7.54 -1.79
CA PRO A 179 5.65 -8.58 -2.55
C PRO A 179 4.96 -9.02 -3.85
N PHE A 180 5.77 -9.34 -4.86
CA PHE A 180 5.30 -9.77 -6.17
C PHE A 180 4.97 -11.27 -6.17
N VAL A 181 3.83 -11.64 -6.76
CA VAL A 181 3.36 -13.03 -6.82
C VAL A 181 3.92 -13.78 -8.05
N ILE A 182 4.40 -13.05 -9.06
CA ILE A 182 5.04 -13.62 -10.26
C ILE A 182 6.55 -13.41 -10.23
N ARG A 183 7.02 -12.15 -10.13
CA ARG A 183 8.44 -11.79 -9.96
C ARG A 183 8.95 -12.00 -8.52
N THR A 184 8.75 -13.21 -7.98
CA THR A 184 9.18 -13.55 -6.61
C THR A 184 10.70 -13.45 -6.44
N ASP A 185 11.47 -13.53 -7.53
CA ASP A 185 12.91 -13.29 -7.57
C ASP A 185 13.32 -11.89 -7.08
N LEU A 186 12.42 -10.91 -7.18
CA LEU A 186 12.61 -9.54 -6.71
C LEU A 186 12.27 -9.38 -5.21
N ASN A 187 11.50 -10.30 -4.62
CA ASN A 187 11.07 -10.21 -3.22
C ASN A 187 12.22 -10.38 -2.24
N LYS A 188 13.34 -11.00 -2.64
CA LYS A 188 14.57 -11.09 -1.83
C LYS A 188 15.16 -9.72 -1.44
N PHE A 189 14.72 -8.65 -2.11
CA PHE A 189 15.10 -7.27 -1.81
C PHE A 189 14.05 -6.55 -0.95
N LEU A 190 12.98 -7.21 -0.51
CA LEU A 190 12.04 -6.64 0.43
C LEU A 190 12.61 -6.75 1.84
N PRO A 191 12.33 -5.77 2.72
CA PRO A 191 12.53 -6.00 4.13
C PRO A 191 11.58 -7.15 4.50
N LEU A 192 12.10 -8.20 5.14
CA LEU A 192 11.30 -9.35 5.58
C LEU A 192 10.00 -8.84 6.22
N MET A 193 8.88 -9.04 5.53
CA MET A 193 7.56 -8.83 6.11
C MET A 193 7.30 -10.03 7.01
N GLU A 194 7.89 -9.99 8.21
CA GLU A 194 7.67 -11.04 9.22
C GLU A 194 6.17 -11.07 9.55
N ASN A 195 5.53 -12.25 9.42
CA ASN A 195 4.19 -12.51 9.91
C ASN A 195 4.08 -11.99 11.37
N PRO A 196 3.18 -11.02 11.66
CA PRO A 196 3.07 -10.40 12.98
C PRO A 196 2.87 -11.42 14.11
N ASP A 197 2.13 -12.49 13.84
CA ASP A 197 1.63 -13.41 14.86
C ASP A 197 2.59 -14.57 15.16
N LYS A 198 3.53 -14.87 14.24
CA LYS A 198 4.59 -15.88 14.47
C LYS A 198 5.88 -15.32 15.07
N SER A 199 5.88 -14.06 15.50
CA SER A 199 7.04 -13.44 16.15
C SER A 199 7.17 -13.86 17.61
N ASN A 200 7.62 -15.10 17.83
CA ASN A 200 8.23 -15.43 19.11
C ASN A 200 9.44 -14.49 19.27
N ILE A 201 9.34 -13.49 20.16
CA ILE A 201 10.42 -12.55 20.51
C ILE A 201 11.75 -13.29 20.77
N ILE A 202 11.64 -14.53 21.24
CA ILE A 202 12.73 -15.50 21.45
C ILE A 202 13.38 -15.93 20.12
N ARG A 203 12.62 -16.27 19.08
CA ARG A 203 13.13 -16.59 17.73
C ARG A 203 13.84 -15.38 17.12
N ARG A 204 13.31 -14.18 17.32
CA ARG A 204 13.93 -12.90 16.90
C ARG A 204 15.27 -12.64 17.60
N LYS A 205 15.35 -12.91 18.91
CA LYS A 205 16.60 -12.81 19.69
C LYS A 205 17.59 -13.93 19.34
N PHE A 206 17.12 -15.14 19.11
CA PHE A 206 17.92 -16.32 18.78
C PHE A 206 18.54 -16.21 17.38
N LEU A 207 17.77 -15.78 16.38
CA LEU A 207 18.28 -15.49 15.03
C LEU A 207 19.31 -14.35 15.05
N LYS A 208 19.07 -13.28 15.82
CA LYS A 208 20.07 -12.21 16.04
C LYS A 208 21.35 -12.74 16.71
N PHE A 209 21.23 -13.66 17.66
CA PHE A 209 22.37 -14.31 18.31
C PHE A 209 23.16 -15.20 17.35
N LEU A 210 22.49 -16.02 16.52
CA LEU A 210 23.14 -16.86 15.51
C LEU A 210 23.85 -16.03 14.43
N ALA A 211 23.23 -14.93 13.97
CA ALA A 211 23.84 -13.99 13.01
C ALA A 211 25.10 -13.30 13.55
N SER A 212 25.25 -13.18 14.88
CA SER A 212 26.48 -12.66 15.50
C SER A 212 27.66 -13.63 15.43
N LYS A 213 27.40 -14.94 15.22
CA LYS A 213 28.40 -16.01 15.28
C LYS A 213 28.89 -16.55 13.93
N SER A 214 28.19 -16.35 12.82
CA SER A 214 28.67 -16.79 11.50
C SER A 214 28.61 -15.69 10.43
N SER A 215 29.66 -15.62 9.60
CA SER A 215 29.77 -14.66 8.50
C SER A 215 28.79 -14.94 7.35
N GLU A 216 28.36 -16.20 7.19
CA GLU A 216 27.38 -16.63 6.19
C GLU A 216 25.95 -16.18 6.55
N ILE A 217 25.55 -16.28 7.83
CA ILE A 217 24.23 -15.78 8.30
C ILE A 217 24.20 -14.24 8.33
N ARG A 218 25.37 -13.59 8.47
CA ARG A 218 25.51 -12.13 8.32
C ARG A 218 25.09 -11.65 6.91
N GLY A 219 25.15 -12.53 5.90
CA GLY A 219 24.66 -12.27 4.54
C GLY A 219 23.14 -12.20 4.44
N LEU A 220 22.42 -13.08 5.16
CA LEU A 220 20.95 -13.08 5.23
C LEU A 220 20.36 -11.82 5.87
N TRP A 221 21.13 -11.12 6.72
CA TRP A 221 20.70 -9.88 7.40
C TRP A 221 21.18 -8.59 6.71
N LYS A 222 21.86 -8.69 5.56
CA LYS A 222 22.22 -7.50 4.76
C LYS A 222 21.07 -6.95 3.92
N HIS A 223 19.91 -7.61 3.89
CA HIS A 223 18.70 -7.12 3.24
C HIS A 223 18.00 -6.04 4.10
N THR A 224 18.73 -4.95 4.38
CA THR A 224 18.15 -3.67 4.84
C THR A 224 17.82 -2.74 3.67
N ASP A 225 18.04 -3.22 2.45
CA ASP A 225 17.59 -2.54 1.26
C ASP A 225 16.15 -2.94 1.07
N ASN A 226 15.21 -2.01 1.24
CA ASN A 226 13.91 -2.10 0.60
C ASN A 226 14.15 -2.17 -0.94
N PRO A 227 13.27 -2.76 -1.79
CA PRO A 227 13.49 -2.81 -3.24
C PRO A 227 13.89 -1.47 -3.84
N TRP A 228 13.37 -0.37 -3.29
CA TRP A 228 13.74 1.00 -3.66
C TRP A 228 15.23 1.32 -3.46
N ASN A 229 15.86 0.75 -2.43
CA ASN A 229 17.30 0.84 -2.21
C ASN A 229 18.07 -0.10 -3.14
N ALA A 230 17.51 -1.25 -3.52
CA ALA A 230 18.12 -2.13 -4.51
C ALA A 230 18.17 -1.46 -5.89
N VAL A 231 17.08 -0.81 -6.31
CA VAL A 231 17.07 0.03 -7.53
C VAL A 231 18.10 1.16 -7.42
N LYS A 232 18.12 1.90 -6.31
CA LYS A 232 19.08 3.01 -6.11
C LYS A 232 20.54 2.57 -6.10
N LYS A 233 20.81 1.30 -5.81
CA LYS A 233 22.15 0.70 -5.82
C LYS A 233 22.46 0.01 -7.14
N GLU A 234 21.58 0.11 -8.14
CA GLU A 234 21.73 -0.54 -9.44
C GLU A 234 21.88 -2.07 -9.31
N ILE A 235 21.25 -2.65 -8.28
CA ILE A 235 21.20 -4.10 -8.06
C ILE A 235 20.05 -4.72 -8.88
N ILE A 236 18.97 -3.96 -9.06
CA ILE A 236 17.86 -4.28 -9.95
C ILE A 236 17.59 -3.07 -10.83
N GLU A 237 17.23 -3.31 -12.08
CA GLU A 237 16.80 -2.24 -12.96
C GLU A 237 15.41 -1.75 -12.55
N ILE A 238 15.17 -0.45 -12.68
CA ILE A 238 13.86 0.12 -12.34
C ILE A 238 12.74 -0.47 -13.22
N GLU A 239 13.05 -0.80 -14.46
CA GLU A 239 12.06 -1.40 -15.37
C GLU A 239 11.69 -2.82 -14.93
N GLU A 240 12.62 -3.59 -14.34
CA GLU A 240 12.31 -4.91 -13.78
C GLU A 240 11.33 -4.80 -12.59
N PHE A 241 11.55 -3.80 -11.73
CA PHE A 241 10.62 -3.54 -10.62
C PHE A 241 9.25 -3.09 -11.14
N ARG A 242 9.23 -2.19 -12.13
CA ARG A 242 8.00 -1.73 -12.77
C ARG A 242 7.25 -2.89 -13.42
N GLU A 243 7.94 -3.77 -14.12
CA GLU A 243 7.38 -4.99 -14.73
C GLU A 243 6.75 -5.90 -13.66
N GLY A 244 7.44 -6.13 -12.54
CA GLY A 244 6.88 -6.89 -11.41
C GLY A 244 5.56 -6.30 -10.89
N HIS A 245 5.47 -4.96 -10.79
CA HIS A 245 4.22 -4.29 -10.41
C HIS A 245 3.12 -4.45 -11.47
N LEU A 246 3.45 -4.33 -12.76
CA LEU A 246 2.49 -4.53 -13.85
C LEU A 246 1.99 -5.97 -13.91
N GLU A 247 2.87 -6.96 -13.71
CA GLU A 247 2.48 -8.38 -13.65
C GLU A 247 1.56 -8.66 -12.46
N ASN A 248 1.90 -8.12 -11.27
CA ASN A 248 1.01 -8.18 -10.11
C ASN A 248 -0.35 -7.55 -10.39
N LEU A 249 -0.38 -6.42 -11.10
CA LEU A 249 -1.61 -5.76 -11.52
C LEU A 249 -2.45 -6.65 -12.44
N ARG A 250 -1.83 -7.36 -13.39
CA ARG A 250 -2.55 -8.32 -14.25
C ARG A 250 -3.14 -9.48 -13.45
N VAL A 251 -2.41 -9.99 -12.45
CA VAL A 251 -2.90 -11.10 -11.63
C VAL A 251 -4.09 -10.67 -10.79
N VAL A 252 -4.01 -9.50 -10.14
CA VAL A 252 -5.11 -9.02 -9.30
C VAL A 252 -6.32 -8.60 -10.13
N LEU A 253 -6.14 -8.00 -11.31
CA LEU A 253 -7.27 -7.63 -12.17
C LEU A 253 -8.08 -8.85 -12.62
N LYS A 254 -7.43 -9.96 -12.98
CA LYS A 254 -8.13 -11.23 -13.29
C LYS A 254 -8.94 -11.76 -12.11
N GLU A 255 -8.44 -11.57 -10.90
CA GLU A 255 -9.12 -12.03 -9.69
C GLU A 255 -10.24 -11.07 -9.28
N VAL A 256 -10.07 -9.77 -9.50
CA VAL A 256 -11.12 -8.77 -9.35
C VAL A 256 -12.23 -8.99 -10.38
N GLU A 257 -11.90 -9.33 -11.63
CA GLU A 257 -12.88 -9.69 -12.67
C GLU A 257 -13.81 -10.83 -12.18
N ARG A 258 -13.22 -11.91 -11.64
CA ARG A 258 -13.99 -13.01 -11.04
C ARG A 258 -14.86 -12.57 -9.88
N LEU A 259 -14.35 -11.67 -9.03
CA LEU A 259 -15.14 -11.14 -7.93
C LEU A 259 -16.34 -10.35 -8.47
N VAL A 260 -16.13 -9.41 -9.39
CA VAL A 260 -17.20 -8.54 -9.90
C VAL A 260 -18.26 -9.30 -10.69
N GLU A 261 -17.93 -10.40 -11.37
CA GLU A 261 -18.90 -11.31 -12.00
C GLU A 261 -19.91 -11.90 -10.99
N ASN A 262 -19.55 -11.92 -9.70
CA ASN A 262 -20.39 -12.40 -8.61
C ASN A 262 -21.06 -11.28 -7.83
N LEU A 263 -20.84 -10.00 -8.14
CA LEU A 263 -21.45 -8.86 -7.46
C LEU A 263 -22.60 -8.31 -8.31
N ASP A 264 -23.73 -8.00 -7.66
CA ASP A 264 -24.95 -7.53 -8.33
C ASP A 264 -25.29 -6.08 -7.94
N GLU A 265 -24.42 -5.42 -7.18
CA GLU A 265 -24.62 -4.08 -6.63
C GLU A 265 -23.48 -3.13 -7.06
N LYS A 266 -23.60 -1.84 -6.74
CA LYS A 266 -22.73 -0.80 -7.28
C LYS A 266 -21.29 -0.99 -6.82
N THR A 267 -20.40 -1.29 -7.76
CA THR A 267 -19.00 -1.62 -7.47
C THR A 267 -18.05 -0.57 -8.03
N ILE A 268 -17.18 -0.05 -7.17
CA ILE A 268 -16.10 0.87 -7.54
C ILE A 268 -14.76 0.18 -7.32
N ILE A 269 -13.90 0.20 -8.33
CA ILE A 269 -12.48 -0.18 -8.23
C ILE A 269 -11.63 1.09 -8.15
N THR A 270 -10.80 1.21 -7.13
CA THR A 270 -9.93 2.36 -6.92
C THR A 270 -8.61 1.94 -6.24
N SER A 271 -7.82 2.94 -5.83
CA SER A 271 -6.56 2.74 -5.13
C SER A 271 -6.46 3.64 -3.91
N ASP A 272 -5.75 3.19 -2.89
CA ASP A 272 -5.44 3.98 -1.70
C ASP A 272 -4.36 5.04 -1.99
N HIS A 273 -3.39 4.70 -2.84
CA HIS A 273 -2.37 5.58 -3.41
C HIS A 273 -1.78 4.97 -4.69
N GLY A 274 -0.83 5.66 -5.34
CA GLY A 274 -0.04 5.06 -6.42
C GLY A 274 1.39 4.71 -5.99
N GLU A 275 2.28 4.56 -6.96
CA GLU A 275 3.66 4.12 -6.77
C GLU A 275 4.63 4.94 -7.65
N LEU A 276 5.79 5.34 -7.11
CA LEU A 276 6.85 5.97 -7.90
C LEU A 276 7.81 4.92 -8.46
N PHE A 277 8.07 5.02 -9.76
CA PHE A 277 9.03 4.20 -10.50
C PHE A 277 10.28 5.02 -10.90
N GLY A 278 10.76 5.91 -10.02
CA GLY A 278 11.95 6.73 -10.27
C GLY A 278 11.64 8.19 -10.59
N GLU A 279 10.38 8.59 -10.72
CA GLU A 279 10.03 10.00 -10.87
C GLU A 279 10.60 10.81 -9.70
N PHE A 280 11.12 12.01 -9.99
CA PHE A 280 11.74 12.89 -8.98
C PHE A 280 12.96 12.27 -8.27
N TRP A 281 13.61 11.24 -8.84
CA TRP A 281 14.66 10.42 -8.20
C TRP A 281 14.17 9.66 -6.96
N MET A 282 12.87 9.38 -6.93
CA MET A 282 12.17 8.77 -5.83
C MET A 282 11.49 7.49 -6.28
N TYR A 283 11.36 6.57 -5.34
CA TYR A 283 10.81 5.25 -5.59
C TYR A 283 9.90 4.91 -4.43
N GLY A 284 8.88 4.12 -4.72
CA GLY A 284 7.87 3.78 -3.74
C GLY A 284 6.87 4.92 -3.49
N HIS A 285 6.25 4.85 -2.33
CA HIS A 285 5.23 5.80 -1.86
C HIS A 285 5.66 6.45 -0.54
N PRO A 286 6.65 7.35 -0.58
CA PRO A 286 7.21 7.95 0.63
C PRO A 286 6.22 8.84 1.38
N ASP A 287 6.09 8.60 2.68
CA ASP A 287 5.21 9.36 3.57
C ASP A 287 5.37 10.87 3.39
N GLY A 288 4.24 11.53 3.18
CA GLY A 288 4.13 12.98 3.16
C GLY A 288 4.40 13.62 1.81
N ILE A 289 4.43 12.86 0.72
CA ILE A 289 4.73 13.35 -0.62
C ILE A 289 3.53 13.10 -1.53
N ARG A 290 2.88 14.19 -1.98
CA ARG A 290 1.60 14.14 -2.70
C ARG A 290 1.73 14.53 -4.17
N VAL A 291 2.69 13.91 -4.86
CA VAL A 291 2.89 14.09 -6.31
C VAL A 291 1.87 13.28 -7.09
N LYS A 292 1.58 13.69 -8.33
CA LYS A 292 0.50 13.09 -9.15
C LYS A 292 0.54 11.56 -9.22
N PRO A 293 1.68 10.89 -9.48
CA PRO A 293 1.71 9.43 -9.53
C PRO A 293 1.29 8.73 -8.23
N LEU A 294 1.34 9.41 -7.08
CA LEU A 294 0.95 8.85 -5.78
C LEU A 294 -0.49 9.16 -5.38
N VAL A 295 -1.10 10.21 -5.94
CA VAL A 295 -2.41 10.70 -5.47
C VAL A 295 -3.45 10.84 -6.57
N GLU A 296 -3.08 10.74 -7.85
CA GLU A 296 -4.04 10.57 -8.96
C GLU A 296 -4.27 9.08 -9.17
N VAL A 297 -5.41 8.58 -8.66
CA VAL A 297 -5.77 7.16 -8.61
C VAL A 297 -6.90 6.84 -9.60
N PRO A 298 -7.03 5.58 -10.05
CA PRO A 298 -8.21 5.14 -10.78
C PRO A 298 -9.47 5.30 -9.92
N TRP A 299 -10.57 5.70 -10.54
CA TRP A 299 -11.90 5.55 -10.00
C TRP A 299 -12.75 4.93 -11.09
N PHE A 300 -12.97 3.62 -10.97
CA PHE A 300 -13.58 2.83 -12.02
C PHE A 300 -14.91 2.29 -11.54
N GLU A 301 -15.99 2.73 -12.17
CA GLU A 301 -17.34 2.23 -11.91
C GLU A 301 -17.61 1.04 -12.84
N VAL A 302 -17.79 -0.14 -12.25
CA VAL A 302 -18.01 -1.38 -13.01
C VAL A 302 -19.37 -1.34 -13.69
N GLU A 303 -19.43 -1.72 -14.96
CA GLU A 303 -20.69 -1.83 -15.68
C GLU A 303 -21.46 -3.06 -15.17
N MET A 304 -22.67 -2.83 -14.66
CA MET A 304 -23.51 -3.92 -14.17
C MET A 304 -24.04 -4.73 -15.36
N SER A 305 -23.62 -5.98 -15.48
CA SER A 305 -24.24 -6.89 -16.44
C SER A 305 -25.71 -7.06 -16.06
N LYS A 306 -26.62 -6.67 -16.96
CA LYS A 306 -28.04 -6.98 -16.80
C LYS A 306 -28.17 -8.50 -16.88
N LYS A 307 -28.24 -9.19 -15.75
CA LYS A 307 -28.67 -10.60 -15.73
C LYS A 307 -30.07 -10.63 -16.35
N VAL A 308 -30.16 -11.19 -17.56
CA VAL A 308 -31.45 -11.51 -18.18
C VAL A 308 -32.10 -12.53 -17.25
N GLN A 309 -33.20 -12.12 -16.60
CA GLN A 309 -34.03 -12.99 -15.77
C GLN A 309 -34.54 -14.21 -16.56
#